data_AF-A0AA51MU03-F1
#
_entry.id   AF-A0AA51MU03-F1
#
_cell.length_a   1.000
_cell.length_b   1.000
_cell.length_c   1.000
_cell.angle_alpha   90.00
_cell.angle_beta   90.00
_cell.angle_gamma   90.00
#
_symmetry.space_group_name_H-M   'P 1'
#
loop_
_entity.id
_entity.type
_entity.pdbx_description
1 polymer ?
#
loop_
_entity_poly.entity_id
_entity_poly.type
_entity_poly.pdbx_seq_one_letter_code
_entity_poly.pdbx_strand_id
1 'polypeptide(L)'
;MFEIRGKEEVLNEYVKRYPELDQFVMDELSREYDRYIDLLKNLETREEAIEIFEEEIKMNERSYKDNSKMRALEGSTHNQFMEILANYGLIVFFRDNMIK
;
A
#
# COMPACT_ATOMS: atom_id res chain seq x y z
N MET A 1 21.23 8.09 -0.49
CA MET A 1 20.46 8.04 -1.73
C MET A 1 20.02 6.60 -1.93
N PHE A 2 18.70 6.37 -1.89
CA PHE A 2 18.11 5.07 -2.13
C PHE A 2 17.71 4.97 -3.60
N GLU A 3 17.58 3.75 -4.11
CA GLU A 3 17.08 3.50 -5.46
C GLU A 3 15.63 3.05 -5.40
N ILE A 4 14.83 3.51 -6.37
CA ILE A 4 13.45 3.02 -6.53
C ILE A 4 13.43 1.99 -7.67
N ARG A 5 13.02 0.76 -7.34
CA ARG A 5 12.85 -0.33 -8.30
C ARG A 5 11.72 -0.01 -9.28
N GLY A 6 11.89 -0.40 -10.54
CA GLY A 6 10.96 -0.07 -11.62
C GLY A 6 9.58 -0.73 -11.45
N LYS A 7 8.53 -0.09 -11.98
CA LYS A 7 7.13 -0.53 -11.83
C LYS A 7 6.93 -1.99 -12.20
N GLU A 8 7.31 -2.36 -13.42
CA GLU A 8 7.10 -3.72 -13.93
C GLU A 8 7.80 -4.76 -13.06
N GLU A 9 9.00 -4.45 -12.57
CA GLU A 9 9.75 -5.34 -11.67
C GLU A 9 9.00 -5.55 -10.35
N VAL A 10 8.51 -4.47 -9.73
CA VAL A 10 7.76 -4.53 -8.47
C VAL A 10 6.43 -5.25 -8.66
N LEU A 11 5.64 -4.88 -9.66
CA LEU A 11 4.33 -5.50 -9.89
C LEU A 11 4.44 -6.99 -10.22
N ASN A 12 5.48 -7.40 -10.97
CA ASN A 12 5.73 -8.82 -11.25
C ASN A 12 6.02 -9.63 -9.97
N GLU A 13 6.62 -9.05 -8.93
CA GLU A 13 6.79 -9.74 -7.64
C GLU A 13 5.46 -10.00 -6.93
N TYR A 14 4.44 -9.16 -7.15
CA TYR A 14 3.10 -9.39 -6.65
C TYR A 14 2.38 -10.47 -7.46
N VAL A 15 2.37 -10.33 -8.79
CA VAL A 15 1.67 -11.24 -9.71
C VAL A 15 2.19 -12.67 -9.63
N LYS A 16 3.50 -12.87 -9.48
CA LYS A 16 4.09 -14.21 -9.30
C LYS A 16 3.47 -14.98 -8.13
N ARG A 17 2.99 -14.27 -7.11
CA ARG A 17 2.38 -14.87 -5.90
C ARG A 17 0.89 -15.16 -6.09
N TYR A 18 0.24 -14.43 -7.00
CA TYR A 18 -1.21 -14.47 -7.23
C TYR A 18 -1.49 -14.43 -8.74
N PRO A 19 -1.24 -15.52 -9.48
CA PRO A 19 -1.48 -15.58 -10.93
C PRO A 19 -2.96 -15.45 -11.32
N GLU A 20 -3.88 -15.59 -10.38
CA GLU A 20 -5.34 -15.49 -10.55
C GLU A 20 -5.88 -14.05 -10.55
N LEU A 21 -5.03 -13.04 -10.32
CA LEU A 21 -5.47 -11.65 -10.31
C LEU A 21 -6.03 -11.21 -11.66
N ASP A 22 -7.14 -10.48 -11.63
CA ASP A 22 -7.74 -9.91 -12.82
C ASP A 22 -7.11 -8.57 -13.22
N GLN A 23 -7.46 -8.07 -14.40
CA GLN A 23 -6.93 -6.81 -14.92
C GLN A 23 -7.30 -5.62 -14.03
N PHE A 24 -8.45 -5.66 -13.35
CA PHE A 24 -8.86 -4.58 -12.47
C PHE A 24 -7.89 -4.42 -11.29
N VAL A 25 -7.54 -5.53 -10.63
CA VAL A 25 -6.56 -5.49 -9.53
C VAL A 25 -5.18 -5.05 -10.04
N MET A 26 -4.79 -5.50 -11.24
CA MET A 26 -3.53 -5.07 -11.85
C MET A 26 -3.46 -3.57 -12.10
N ASP A 27 -4.55 -2.97 -12.56
CA ASP A 27 -4.64 -1.53 -12.80
C ASP A 27 -4.57 -0.75 -11.48
N GLU A 28 -5.24 -1.22 -10.42
CA GLU A 28 -5.19 -0.61 -9.09
C GLU A 28 -3.78 -0.70 -8.48
N LEU A 29 -3.10 -1.85 -8.59
CA LEU A 29 -1.71 -2.00 -8.13
C LEU A 29 -0.75 -1.05 -8.88
N SER A 30 -0.96 -0.87 -10.19
CA SER A 30 -0.16 0.09 -10.97
C SER A 30 -0.38 1.53 -10.50
N ARG A 31 -1.62 1.92 -10.18
CA ARG A 31 -1.92 3.26 -9.66
C ARG A 31 -1.31 3.50 -8.28
N GLU A 32 -1.38 2.51 -7.40
CA GLU A 32 -0.76 2.61 -6.07
C GLU A 32 0.76 2.73 -6.16
N TYR A 33 1.40 2.01 -7.09
CA TYR A 33 2.82 2.21 -7.36
C TYR A 33 3.13 3.66 -7.77
N ASP A 34 2.38 4.22 -8.72
CA ASP A 34 2.58 5.61 -9.17
C ASP A 34 2.39 6.62 -8.05
N ARG A 35 1.39 6.39 -7.18
CA ARG A 35 1.17 7.21 -5.98
C ARG A 35 2.39 7.20 -5.06
N TYR A 36 2.99 6.03 -4.82
CA TYR A 36 4.20 5.95 -4.00
C TYR A 36 5.41 6.62 -4.67
N ILE A 37 5.56 6.53 -6.00
CA ILE A 37 6.61 7.30 -6.69
C ILE A 37 6.45 8.80 -6.44
N ASP A 38 5.23 9.33 -6.52
CA ASP A 38 4.98 10.74 -6.28
C ASP A 38 5.31 11.18 -4.84
N LEU A 39 5.13 10.30 -3.86
CA LEU A 39 5.51 10.54 -2.46
C LEU A 39 7.02 10.45 -2.24
N LEU A 40 7.70 9.55 -2.95
CA LEU A 40 9.11 9.23 -2.71
C LEU A 40 10.10 10.07 -3.55
N LYS A 41 9.68 10.62 -4.69
CA LYS A 41 10.56 11.26 -5.69
C LYS A 41 11.41 12.44 -5.19
N ASN A 42 11.02 13.07 -4.09
CA ASN A 42 11.71 14.23 -3.51
C ASN A 42 12.50 13.91 -2.24
N LEU A 43 12.59 12.62 -1.86
CA LEU A 43 13.28 12.19 -0.65
C LEU A 43 14.74 11.85 -0.96
N GLU A 44 15.64 12.10 -0.02
CA GLU A 44 17.09 11.92 -0.22
C GLU A 44 17.60 10.63 0.42
N THR A 45 16.92 10.18 1.47
CA THR A 45 17.35 9.09 2.34
C THR A 45 16.36 7.93 2.35
N ARG A 46 16.89 6.74 2.63
CA ARG A 46 16.07 5.53 2.76
C ARG A 46 15.16 5.64 3.98
N GLU A 47 15.65 6.28 5.03
CA GLU A 47 14.96 6.50 6.29
C GLU A 47 13.70 7.36 6.07
N GLU A 48 13.81 8.49 5.35
CA GLU A 48 12.64 9.31 4.97
C GLU A 48 11.64 8.51 4.14
N ALA A 49 12.11 7.68 3.21
CA ALA A 49 11.25 6.83 2.41
C ALA A 49 10.49 5.81 3.28
N ILE A 50 11.16 5.19 4.26
CA ILE A 50 10.53 4.27 5.22
C ILE A 50 9.50 5.00 6.08
N GLU A 51 9.79 6.22 6.54
CA GLU A 51 8.87 7.03 7.34
C GLU A 51 7.53 7.27 6.62
N ILE A 52 7.54 7.49 5.29
CA ILE A 52 6.31 7.60 4.50
C ILE A 52 5.44 6.35 4.64
N PHE A 53 6.01 5.15 4.51
CA PHE A 53 5.27 3.90 4.66
C PHE A 53 4.78 3.69 6.10
N GLU A 54 5.55 4.12 7.11
CA GLU A 54 5.10 4.06 8.51
C GLU A 54 3.92 4.99 8.78
N GLU A 55 3.92 6.20 8.22
CA GLU A 55 2.78 7.11 8.33
C GLU A 55 1.55 6.57 7.61
N GLU A 56 1.70 5.93 6.45
CA GLU A 56 0.60 5.25 5.75
C GLU A 56 0.00 4.11 6.59
N ILE A 57 0.84 3.31 7.26
CA ILE A 57 0.37 2.28 8.21
C ILE A 57 -0.43 2.93 9.34
N LYS A 58 0.09 3.99 9.97
CA LYS A 58 -0.60 4.71 11.03
C LYS A 58 -1.93 5.30 10.55
N MET A 59 -1.97 5.85 9.34
CA MET A 59 -3.20 6.37 8.75
C MET A 59 -4.23 5.27 8.48
N ASN A 60 -3.80 4.12 7.94
CA ASN A 60 -4.66 2.95 7.74
C ASN A 60 -5.25 2.47 9.08
N GLU A 61 -4.45 2.36 10.13
CA GLU A 61 -4.92 1.98 11.47
C GLU A 61 -5.82 3.03 12.13
N ARG A 62 -5.53 4.33 11.95
CA ARG A 62 -6.37 5.41 12.49
C ARG A 62 -7.73 5.46 11.81
N SER A 63 -7.81 5.14 10.53
CA SER A 63 -9.07 5.09 9.78
C SER A 63 -10.12 4.16 10.42
N TYR A 64 -9.66 3.16 11.18
CA TYR A 64 -10.48 2.27 12.00
C TYR A 64 -10.93 2.88 13.33
N LYS A 65 -10.04 3.64 14.00
CA LYS A 65 -10.28 4.19 15.34
C LYS A 65 -11.15 5.44 15.30
N ASP A 66 -11.07 6.22 14.22
CA ASP A 66 -11.96 7.35 14.00
C ASP A 66 -13.36 6.86 13.59
N ASN A 67 -14.21 6.69 14.61
CA ASN A 67 -15.65 6.37 14.55
C ASN A 67 -16.47 7.19 13.53
N SER A 68 -15.92 8.27 12.95
CA SER A 68 -16.58 9.08 11.90
C SER A 68 -16.60 8.42 10.52
N LYS A 69 -15.73 7.42 10.26
CA LYS A 69 -15.73 6.58 9.05
C LYS A 69 -16.31 5.19 9.25
N MET A 70 -16.74 4.84 10.48
CA MET A 70 -17.68 3.73 10.64
C MET A 70 -18.91 4.10 9.82
N ARG A 71 -19.08 3.50 8.65
CA ARG A 71 -20.40 3.37 8.01
C ARG A 71 -21.25 2.59 8.99
N ALA A 72 -21.81 3.29 9.96
CA ALA A 72 -22.70 2.74 10.94
C ALA A 72 -23.87 2.11 10.17
N LEU A 73 -24.12 0.83 10.49
CA LEU A 73 -25.34 0.04 10.29
C LEU A 73 -25.39 -1.02 9.18
N GLU A 74 -24.48 -1.08 8.18
CA GLU A 74 -24.58 -2.11 7.12
C GLU A 74 -23.32 -2.98 6.87
N GLY A 75 -22.14 -2.58 7.39
CA GLY A 75 -20.90 -3.37 7.27
C GLY A 75 -20.56 -4.11 8.56
N SER A 76 -20.17 -5.39 8.48
CA SER A 76 -19.65 -6.10 9.65
C SER A 76 -18.28 -5.52 10.04
N THR A 77 -18.00 -5.44 11.34
CA THR A 77 -16.67 -5.09 11.86
C THR A 77 -15.57 -6.00 11.31
N HIS A 78 -15.93 -7.22 10.92
CA HIS A 78 -15.06 -8.18 10.25
C HIS A 78 -14.61 -7.69 8.86
N ASN A 79 -15.52 -7.21 8.00
CA ASN A 79 -15.14 -6.74 6.67
C ASN A 79 -14.18 -5.54 6.73
N GLN A 80 -14.45 -4.60 7.65
CA GLN A 80 -13.56 -3.45 7.87
C GLN A 80 -12.19 -3.89 8.39
N PHE A 81 -12.15 -4.87 9.29
CA PHE A 81 -10.88 -5.45 9.75
C PHE A 81 -10.11 -6.13 8.61
N MET A 82 -10.79 -6.88 7.75
CA MET A 82 -10.17 -7.51 6.58
C MET A 82 -9.63 -6.48 5.57
N GLU A 83 -10.36 -5.39 5.33
CA GLU A 83 -9.89 -4.27 4.50
C GLU A 83 -8.61 -3.64 5.06
N ILE A 84 -8.55 -3.41 6.38
CA ILE A 84 -7.35 -2.88 7.05
C ILE A 84 -6.16 -3.82 6.87
N LEU A 85 -6.36 -5.13 7.05
CA LEU A 85 -5.31 -6.12 6.88
C LEU A 85 -4.83 -6.20 5.43
N ALA A 86 -5.74 -6.13 4.47
CA ALA A 86 -5.40 -6.12 3.05
C ALA A 86 -4.57 -4.88 2.69
N ASN A 87 -4.99 -3.69 3.14
CA ASN A 87 -4.25 -2.44 2.94
C ASN A 87 -2.88 -2.50 3.62
N TYR A 88 -2.80 -3.00 4.85
CA TYR A 88 -1.53 -3.17 5.55
C TYR A 88 -0.57 -4.06 4.74
N GLY A 89 -1.07 -5.18 4.20
CA GLY A 89 -0.29 -6.08 3.35
C GLY A 89 0.23 -5.40 2.08
N LEU A 90 -0.59 -4.56 1.44
CA LEU A 90 -0.17 -3.79 0.26
C LEU A 90 0.90 -2.74 0.59
N ILE A 91 0.73 -1.98 1.67
CA ILE A 91 1.71 -0.96 2.11
C ILE A 91 3.06 -1.62 2.39
N VAL A 92 3.06 -2.73 3.15
CA VAL A 92 4.27 -3.50 3.47
C VAL A 92 4.91 -4.08 2.21
N PHE A 93 4.09 -4.60 1.29
CA PHE A 93 4.59 -5.10 0.01
C PHE A 93 5.35 -4.01 -0.77
N PHE A 94 4.77 -2.83 -0.94
CA PHE A 94 5.44 -1.75 -1.67
C PHE A 94 6.68 -1.25 -0.94
N ARG A 95 6.64 -1.09 0.39
CA ARG A 95 7.82 -0.71 1.19
C ARG A 95 8.99 -1.66 0.94
N ASP A 96 8.74 -2.96 1.00
CA ASP A 96 9.76 -3.99 0.93
C ASP A 96 10.26 -4.24 -0.50
N ASN A 97 9.48 -3.86 -1.51
CA ASN A 97 9.80 -4.16 -2.91
C ASN A 97 10.14 -2.93 -3.75
N MET A 98 9.82 -1.70 -3.33
CA MET A 98 10.16 -0.50 -4.09
C MET A 98 11.53 0.05 -3.74
N ILE A 99 11.95 0.01 -2.47
CA ILE A 99 13.19 0.65 -2.01
C ILE A 99 14.35 -0.34 -2.07
N LYS A 100 15.45 0.07 -2.70
CA LYS A 100 16.72 -0.66 -2.75
C LYS A 100 17.85 0.15 -2.13
#